data_AF-A0A2V8VDS2-F1
#
_entry.id   AF-A0A2V8VDS2-F1
#
_cell.length_a   1.000
_cell.length_b   1.000
_cell.length_c   1.000
_cell.angle_alpha   90.00
_cell.angle_beta   90.00
_cell.angle_gamma   90.00
#
_symmetry.space_group_name_H-M   'P 1'
#
loop_
_entity.id
_entity.type
_entity.pdbx_description
1 polymer ?
#
loop_
_entity_poly.entity_id
_entity_poly.type
_entity_poly.pdbx_seq_one_letter_code
_entity_poly.pdbx_strand_id
1 'polypeptide(L)'
;MAELEIHTESEGAADPRGQKVGVLAAVLAVALAIVTIASHRAHTDAVLLKTEANDRWSFYQSKRIKLHSLELGEQLVTLLGAKNAETAKAIEDFRSDQARYEEDSKKVMKEAQEKEAEASRIEQRALRYDVGEGLLEIALVLSSLYFISRKMLFPVIGIVAGIAGALTAIAGFIR
;
A
#
# COMPACT_ATOMS: atom_id res chain seq x y z
N MET A 1 -51.42 -36.00 -40.93
CA MET A 1 -50.15 -35.26 -40.80
C MET A 1 -50.34 -34.33 -39.61
N ALA A 2 -49.63 -34.58 -38.52
CA ALA A 2 -49.67 -33.71 -37.35
C ALA A 2 -48.66 -32.58 -37.62
N GLU A 3 -49.16 -31.36 -37.75
CA GLU A 3 -48.31 -30.18 -37.87
C GLU A 3 -47.66 -29.94 -36.51
N LEU A 4 -46.33 -29.92 -36.51
CA LEU A 4 -45.52 -29.62 -35.35
C LEU A 4 -45.60 -28.10 -35.14
N GLU A 5 -46.43 -27.65 -34.20
CA GLU A 5 -46.36 -26.28 -33.68
C GLU A 5 -45.00 -26.13 -32.97
N ILE A 6 -44.03 -25.61 -33.71
CA ILE A 6 -42.80 -25.11 -33.12
C ILE A 6 -43.19 -23.85 -32.34
N HIS A 7 -43.39 -24.01 -31.04
CA HIS A 7 -43.29 -22.91 -30.10
C HIS A 7 -41.89 -22.30 -30.27
N THR A 8 -41.80 -21.32 -31.16
CA THR A 8 -40.74 -20.33 -31.14
C THR A 8 -40.98 -19.59 -29.83
N GLU A 9 -40.27 -19.99 -28.78
CA GLU A 9 -40.07 -19.12 -27.62
C GLU A 9 -39.66 -17.78 -28.19
N SER A 10 -40.54 -16.80 -28.02
CA SER A 10 -40.34 -15.43 -28.46
C SER A 10 -38.92 -15.02 -28.11
N GLU A 11 -38.14 -14.60 -29.10
CA GLU A 11 -36.99 -13.74 -28.88
C GLU A 11 -37.37 -12.72 -27.81
N GLY A 12 -36.65 -12.79 -26.69
CA GLY A 12 -37.11 -12.28 -25.40
C GLY A 12 -37.68 -10.88 -25.50
N ALA A 13 -38.91 -10.71 -25.01
CA ALA A 13 -39.50 -9.41 -24.77
C ALA A 13 -38.43 -8.49 -24.17
N ALA A 14 -38.06 -7.43 -24.90
CA ALA A 14 -36.98 -6.54 -24.53
C ALA A 14 -37.19 -6.08 -23.07
N ASP A 15 -36.37 -6.57 -22.13
CA ASP A 15 -36.45 -6.19 -20.72
C ASP A 15 -35.82 -4.80 -20.56
N PRO A 16 -36.63 -3.72 -20.49
CA PRO A 16 -36.09 -2.37 -20.48
C PRO A 16 -35.37 -2.07 -19.16
N ARG A 17 -35.65 -2.85 -18.10
CA ARG A 17 -34.96 -2.75 -16.81
C ARG A 17 -33.61 -3.46 -16.88
N GLY A 18 -33.55 -4.62 -17.52
CA GLY A 18 -32.30 -5.34 -17.78
C GLY A 18 -31.29 -4.52 -18.58
N GLN A 19 -31.73 -3.77 -19.59
CA GLN A 19 -30.86 -2.85 -20.32
C GLN A 19 -30.27 -1.76 -19.41
N LYS A 20 -31.09 -1.15 -18.53
CA LYS A 20 -30.62 -0.15 -17.56
C LYS A 20 -29.62 -0.73 -16.55
N VAL A 21 -29.87 -1.94 -16.06
CA VAL A 21 -28.96 -2.64 -15.14
C VAL A 21 -27.65 -3.01 -15.85
N GLY A 22 -27.69 -3.38 -17.14
CA GLY A 22 -26.50 -3.60 -17.95
C GLY A 22 -25.62 -2.35 -18.09
N VAL A 23 -26.24 -1.19 -18.37
CA VAL A 23 -25.52 0.09 -18.41
C VAL A 23 -24.93 0.45 -17.05
N LEU A 24 -25.69 0.25 -15.96
CA LEU A 24 -25.19 0.44 -14.59
C LEU A 24 -23.97 -0.43 -14.31
N ALA A 25 -24.02 -1.72 -14.66
CA ALA A 25 -22.91 -2.64 -14.47
C ALA A 25 -21.66 -2.20 -15.26
N ALA A 26 -21.84 -1.70 -16.49
CA ALA A 26 -20.74 -1.15 -17.28
C ALA A 26 -20.11 0.09 -16.61
N VAL A 27 -20.92 1.01 -16.07
CA VAL A 27 -20.43 2.18 -15.33
C VAL A 27 -19.68 1.77 -14.06
N LEU A 28 -20.23 0.82 -13.29
CA LEU A 28 -19.58 0.29 -12.09
C LEU A 28 -18.24 -0.39 -12.43
N ALA A 29 -18.17 -1.14 -13.54
CA ALA A 29 -16.95 -1.78 -13.98
C ALA A 29 -15.85 -0.78 -14.36
N VAL A 30 -16.21 0.33 -15.04
CA VAL A 30 -15.26 1.42 -15.34
C VAL A 30 -14.78 2.09 -14.06
N ALA A 31 -15.68 2.38 -13.12
CA ALA A 31 -15.33 2.97 -11.84
C ALA A 31 -14.40 2.03 -11.03
N LEU A 32 -14.72 0.74 -10.98
CA LEU A 32 -13.90 -0.29 -10.35
C LEU A 32 -12.50 -0.29 -10.95
N ALA A 33 -12.38 -0.36 -12.28
CA ALA A 33 -11.08 -0.38 -12.95
C ALA A 33 -10.22 0.85 -12.61
N ILE A 34 -10.81 2.04 -12.55
CA ILE A 34 -10.11 3.27 -12.15
C ILE A 34 -9.61 3.16 -10.71
N VAL A 35 -10.45 2.70 -9.78
CA VAL A 35 -10.09 2.55 -8.37
C VAL A 35 -9.04 1.47 -8.16
N THR A 36 -9.12 0.32 -8.85
CA THR A 36 -8.11 -0.74 -8.82
C THR A 36 -6.74 -0.22 -9.27
N ILE A 37 -6.68 0.54 -10.38
CA ILE A 37 -5.42 1.14 -10.85
C ILE A 37 -4.86 2.11 -9.80
N ALA A 38 -5.72 2.94 -9.20
CA ALA A 38 -5.31 3.86 -8.14
C ALA A 38 -4.82 3.12 -6.88
N SER A 39 -5.49 2.04 -6.49
CA SER A 39 -5.11 1.21 -5.34
C SER A 39 -3.73 0.58 -5.56
N HIS A 40 -3.54 -0.09 -6.70
CA HIS A 40 -2.26 -0.70 -7.05
C HIS A 40 -1.11 0.31 -7.07
N ARG A 41 -1.35 1.51 -7.58
CA ARG A 41 -0.33 2.57 -7.56
C ARG A 41 0.00 3.02 -6.14
N ALA A 42 -1.01 3.23 -5.29
CA ALA A 42 -0.78 3.62 -3.90
C ALA A 42 -0.03 2.54 -3.11
N HIS A 43 -0.33 1.25 -3.33
CA HIS A 43 0.42 0.14 -2.77
C HIS A 43 1.87 0.10 -3.27
N THR A 44 2.08 0.33 -4.56
CA THR A 44 3.43 0.39 -5.13
C THR A 44 4.25 1.52 -4.48
N ASP A 45 3.65 2.70 -4.33
CA ASP A 45 4.31 3.84 -3.68
C ASP A 45 4.62 3.54 -2.19
N ALA A 46 3.69 2.89 -1.48
CA ALA A 46 3.91 2.46 -0.09
C ALA A 46 5.07 1.46 0.02
N VAL A 47 5.16 0.49 -0.88
CA VAL A 47 6.25 -0.50 -0.92
C VAL A 47 7.59 0.17 -1.22
N LEU A 48 7.63 1.10 -2.17
CA LEU A 48 8.84 1.86 -2.49
C LEU A 48 9.32 2.65 -1.26
N LEU A 49 8.44 3.38 -0.58
CA LEU A 49 8.80 4.13 0.63
C LEU A 49 9.22 3.23 1.79
N LYS A 50 8.56 2.08 2.00
CA LYS A 50 9.00 1.08 2.98
C LYS A 50 10.40 0.54 2.63
N THR A 51 10.69 0.34 1.35
CA THR A 51 12.02 -0.09 0.88
C THR A 51 13.07 0.98 1.17
N GLU A 52 12.79 2.25 0.85
CA GLU A 52 13.69 3.37 1.18
C GLU A 52 13.93 3.49 2.70
N ALA A 53 12.89 3.31 3.52
CA ALA A 53 13.01 3.31 4.97
C ALA A 53 13.89 2.15 5.47
N ASN A 54 13.71 0.95 4.90
CA ASN A 54 14.53 -0.22 5.22
C ASN A 54 16.00 -0.02 4.83
N ASP A 55 16.27 0.59 3.68
CA ASP A 55 17.64 0.93 3.25
C ASP A 55 18.30 1.90 4.25
N ARG A 56 17.55 2.89 4.75
CA ARG A 56 18.05 3.82 5.78
C ARG A 56 18.30 3.12 7.11
N TRP A 57 17.43 2.21 7.53
CA TRP A 57 17.65 1.39 8.71
C TRP A 57 18.88 0.49 8.56
N SER A 58 19.08 -0.11 7.39
CA SER A 58 20.26 -0.93 7.07
C SER A 58 21.54 -0.09 7.09
N PHE A 59 21.49 1.14 6.58
CA PHE A 59 22.62 2.08 6.65
C PHE A 59 22.92 2.52 8.09
N TYR A 60 21.89 2.79 8.90
CA TYR A 60 22.04 3.04 10.34
C TYR A 60 22.71 1.86 11.05
N GLN A 61 22.24 0.63 10.81
CA GLN A 61 22.83 -0.58 11.40
C GLN A 61 24.31 -0.72 11.01
N SER A 62 24.65 -0.45 9.74
CA SER A 62 26.03 -0.47 9.26
C SER A 62 26.91 0.55 9.98
N LYS A 63 26.42 1.78 10.20
CA LYS A 63 27.14 2.80 10.98
C LYS A 63 27.29 2.39 12.45
N ARG A 64 26.28 1.78 13.05
CA ARG A 64 26.33 1.25 14.43
C ARG A 64 27.35 0.12 14.57
N ILE A 65 27.46 -0.79 13.59
CA ILE A 65 28.49 -1.83 13.59
C ILE A 65 29.89 -1.22 13.49
N LYS A 66 30.06 -0.19 12.64
CA LYS A 66 31.34 0.53 12.54
C LYS A 66 31.70 1.26 13.84
N LEU A 67 30.74 1.92 14.47
CA LEU A 67 30.91 2.54 15.79
C LEU A 67 31.35 1.49 16.81
N HIS A 68 30.67 0.36 16.88
CA HIS A 68 31.03 -0.72 17.81
C HIS A 68 32.42 -1.29 17.54
N SER A 69 32.83 -1.39 16.27
CA SER A 69 34.18 -1.81 15.91
C SER A 69 35.25 -0.80 16.37
N LEU A 70 34.95 0.50 16.36
CA LEU A 70 35.83 1.54 16.91
C LEU A 70 35.91 1.48 18.44
N GLU A 71 34.79 1.21 19.12
CA GLU A 71 34.75 1.00 20.58
C GLU A 71 35.62 -0.20 20.97
N LEU A 72 35.51 -1.32 20.26
CA LEU A 72 36.35 -2.49 20.46
C LEU A 72 37.83 -2.19 20.19
N GLY A 73 38.12 -1.42 19.13
CA GLY A 73 39.48 -0.96 18.81
C GLY A 73 40.10 -0.12 19.93
N GLU A 74 39.36 0.87 20.46
CA GLU A 74 39.81 1.69 21.60
C GLU A 74 40.08 0.82 22.83
N GLN A 75 39.18 -0.12 23.14
CA GLN A 75 39.35 -1.03 24.29
C GLN A 75 40.60 -1.89 24.16
N LEU A 76 40.87 -2.44 22.98
CA LEU A 76 42.07 -3.25 22.74
C LEU A 76 43.34 -2.41 22.89
N VAL A 77 43.39 -1.21 22.31
CA VAL A 77 44.55 -0.30 22.46
C VAL A 77 44.74 0.12 23.91
N THR A 78 43.65 0.34 24.65
CA THR A 78 43.70 0.70 26.07
C THR A 78 44.23 -0.46 26.94
N LEU A 79 43.87 -1.70 26.63
CA LEU A 79 44.27 -2.88 27.41
C LEU A 79 45.67 -3.41 27.05
N LEU A 80 46.06 -3.34 25.77
CA LEU A 80 47.26 -3.98 25.24
C LEU A 80 48.36 -2.99 24.84
N GLY A 81 48.04 -1.70 24.71
CA GLY A 81 48.96 -0.67 24.26
C GLY A 81 50.04 -0.31 25.29
N ALA A 82 51.18 0.16 24.79
CA ALA A 82 52.25 0.68 25.64
C ALA A 82 51.85 2.05 26.24
N LYS A 83 52.33 2.37 27.44
CA LYS A 83 52.10 3.71 28.04
C LYS A 83 53.02 4.76 27.40
N ASN A 84 52.72 5.14 26.17
CA ASN A 84 53.47 6.13 25.39
C ASN A 84 52.52 7.16 24.72
N ALA A 85 53.10 8.23 24.19
CA ALA A 85 52.36 9.31 23.54
C ALA A 85 51.59 8.85 22.28
N GLU A 86 52.10 7.84 21.57
CA GLU A 86 51.47 7.27 20.39
C GLU A 86 50.15 6.55 20.72
N THR A 87 50.14 5.74 21.78
CA THR A 87 48.95 5.04 22.27
C THR A 87 47.90 6.04 22.78
N ALA A 88 48.34 7.09 23.48
CA ALA A 88 47.44 8.16 23.93
C ALA A 88 46.76 8.88 22.76
N LYS A 89 47.52 9.18 21.70
CA LYS A 89 46.99 9.77 20.48
C LYS A 89 46.00 8.85 19.76
N ALA A 90 46.32 7.55 19.64
CA ALA A 90 45.43 6.58 19.02
C ALA A 90 44.08 6.49 19.74
N ILE A 91 44.07 6.51 21.08
CA ILE A 91 42.84 6.54 21.89
C ILE A 91 42.02 7.81 21.61
N GLU A 92 42.67 8.97 21.50
CA GLU A 92 41.99 10.23 21.17
C GLU A 92 41.37 10.19 19.76
N ASP A 93 42.11 9.67 18.78
CA ASP A 93 41.63 9.49 17.40
C ASP A 93 40.39 8.56 17.37
N PHE A 94 40.42 7.44 18.11
CA PHE A 94 39.26 6.55 18.25
C PHE A 94 38.05 7.26 18.84
N ARG A 95 38.23 8.03 19.93
CA ARG A 95 37.13 8.77 20.57
C ARG A 95 36.54 9.83 19.65
N SER A 96 37.38 10.54 18.90
CA SER A 96 36.95 11.52 17.91
C SER A 96 36.11 10.87 16.82
N ASP A 97 36.57 9.75 16.27
CA ASP A 97 35.84 9.00 15.25
C ASP A 97 34.53 8.40 15.79
N GLN A 98 34.52 7.87 17.02
CA GLN A 98 33.31 7.38 17.68
C GLN A 98 32.26 8.49 17.82
N ALA A 99 32.64 9.66 18.32
CA ALA A 99 31.74 10.81 18.48
C ALA A 99 31.12 11.22 17.13
N ARG A 100 31.92 11.28 16.06
CA ARG A 100 31.44 11.56 14.70
C ARG A 100 30.45 10.49 14.22
N TYR A 101 30.78 9.21 14.37
CA TYR A 101 29.91 8.12 13.93
C TYR A 101 28.62 8.02 14.74
N GLU A 102 28.65 8.39 16.01
CA GLU A 102 27.45 8.42 16.84
C GLU A 102 26.48 9.53 16.41
N GLU A 103 26.99 10.74 16.14
CA GLU A 103 26.18 11.84 15.63
C GLU A 103 25.58 11.50 14.26
N ASP A 104 26.40 10.99 13.35
CA ASP A 104 25.97 10.54 12.02
C ASP A 104 24.90 9.45 12.11
N SER A 105 25.07 8.48 13.02
CA SER A 105 24.10 7.40 13.20
C SER A 105 22.75 7.96 13.68
N LYS A 106 22.75 8.95 14.58
CA LYS A 106 21.51 9.62 15.04
C LYS A 106 20.80 10.34 13.89
N LYS A 107 21.54 10.99 12.99
CA LYS A 107 20.96 11.63 11.78
C LYS A 107 20.29 10.61 10.87
N VAL A 108 20.99 9.52 10.54
CA VAL A 108 20.44 8.46 9.67
C VAL A 108 19.24 7.77 10.33
N MET A 109 19.27 7.54 11.64
CA MET A 109 18.12 6.98 12.37
C MET A 109 16.89 7.88 12.25
N LYS A 110 17.07 9.20 12.38
CA LYS A 110 15.98 10.16 12.23
C LYS A 110 15.41 10.15 10.81
N GLU A 111 16.25 10.12 9.78
CA GLU A 111 15.82 9.98 8.38
C GLU A 111 15.03 8.69 8.16
N ALA A 112 15.48 7.56 8.74
CA ALA A 112 14.78 6.28 8.64
C ALA A 112 13.38 6.37 9.27
N GLN A 113 13.26 6.96 10.46
CA GLN A 113 11.98 7.17 11.15
C GLN A 113 11.03 8.09 10.38
N GLU A 114 11.55 9.16 9.77
CA GLU A 114 10.76 10.08 8.95
C GLU A 114 10.19 9.36 7.71
N LYS A 115 11.02 8.56 7.04
CA LYS A 115 10.62 7.74 5.89
C LYS A 115 9.62 6.65 6.26
N GLU A 116 9.78 6.01 7.40
CA GLU A 116 8.83 5.02 7.91
C GLU A 116 7.46 5.65 8.23
N ALA A 117 7.46 6.84 8.82
CA ALA A 117 6.23 7.61 9.05
C ALA A 117 5.57 8.09 7.75
N GLU A 118 6.35 8.41 6.72
CA GLU A 118 5.84 8.71 5.38
C GLU A 118 5.20 7.47 4.74
N ALA A 119 5.89 6.33 4.77
CA ALA A 119 5.41 5.06 4.25
C ALA A 119 4.09 4.63 4.92
N SER A 120 3.99 4.75 6.24
CA SER A 120 2.77 4.41 7.00
C SER A 120 1.57 5.28 6.59
N ARG A 121 1.80 6.56 6.27
CA ARG A 121 0.73 7.46 5.78
C ARG A 121 0.23 7.04 4.40
N ILE A 122 1.13 6.68 3.49
CA ILE A 122 0.75 6.21 2.15
C ILE A 122 0.05 4.85 2.22
N GLU A 123 0.49 3.95 3.12
CA GLU A 123 -0.19 2.67 3.35
C GLU A 123 -1.63 2.86 3.85
N GLN A 124 -1.87 3.78 4.79
CA GLN A 124 -3.23 4.10 5.23
C GLN A 124 -4.11 4.63 4.10
N ARG A 125 -3.52 5.36 3.15
CA ARG A 125 -4.22 5.82 1.95
C ARG A 125 -4.55 4.66 1.02
N ALA A 126 -3.61 3.75 0.78
CA ALA A 126 -3.81 2.54 -0.02
C ALA A 126 -4.96 1.67 0.53
N LEU A 127 -5.03 1.49 1.86
CA LEU A 127 -6.12 0.74 2.51
C LEU A 127 -7.52 1.30 2.23
N ARG A 128 -7.66 2.62 2.04
CA ARG A 128 -8.96 3.22 1.68
C ARG A 128 -9.35 2.90 0.25
N TYR A 129 -8.38 2.83 -0.66
CA TYR A 129 -8.64 2.39 -2.03
C TYR A 129 -9.07 0.93 -2.07
N ASP A 130 -8.44 0.04 -1.27
CA ASP A 130 -8.84 -1.37 -1.17
C ASP A 130 -10.30 -1.54 -0.71
N VAL A 131 -10.72 -0.77 0.30
CA VAL A 131 -12.12 -0.78 0.76
C VAL A 131 -13.06 -0.27 -0.34
N GLY A 132 -12.67 0.80 -1.05
CA GLY A 132 -13.45 1.35 -2.15
C GLY A 132 -13.60 0.37 -3.32
N GLU A 133 -12.50 -0.30 -3.67
CA GLU A 133 -12.42 -1.35 -4.68
C GLU A 133 -13.35 -2.52 -4.34
N GLY A 134 -13.22 -3.09 -3.14
CA GLY A 134 -14.08 -4.21 -2.72
C GLY A 134 -15.58 -3.86 -2.69
N LEU A 135 -15.94 -2.64 -2.29
CA LEU A 135 -17.33 -2.17 -2.35
C LEU A 135 -17.86 -2.04 -3.79
N LEU A 136 -17.02 -1.61 -4.73
CA LEU A 136 -17.37 -1.54 -6.15
C LEU A 136 -17.46 -2.94 -6.79
N GLU A 137 -16.63 -3.90 -6.39
CA GLU A 137 -16.77 -5.31 -6.80
C GLU A 137 -18.10 -5.89 -6.32
N ILE A 138 -18.45 -5.68 -5.05
CA ILE A 138 -19.74 -6.10 -4.49
C ILE A 138 -20.89 -5.46 -5.27
N ALA A 139 -20.79 -4.16 -5.58
CA ALA A 139 -21.79 -3.46 -6.37
C ALA A 139 -21.99 -4.07 -7.76
N LEU A 140 -20.89 -4.43 -8.43
CA LEU A 140 -20.89 -5.06 -9.75
C LEU A 140 -21.52 -6.46 -9.71
N VAL A 141 -21.14 -7.28 -8.73
CA VAL A 141 -21.68 -8.63 -8.52
C VAL A 141 -23.18 -8.59 -8.19
N LEU A 142 -23.60 -7.68 -7.31
CA LEU A 142 -25.03 -7.52 -6.99
C LEU A 142 -25.84 -7.01 -8.18
N SER A 143 -25.25 -6.14 -9.01
CA SER A 143 -25.91 -5.67 -10.24
C SER A 143 -26.07 -6.81 -11.26
N SER A 144 -25.08 -7.69 -11.41
CA SER A 144 -25.16 -8.83 -12.33
C SER A 144 -26.17 -9.89 -11.88
N LEU A 145 -26.39 -10.03 -10.57
CA LEU A 145 -27.37 -10.97 -10.00
C LEU A 145 -28.82 -10.69 -10.43
N TYR A 146 -29.12 -9.49 -10.93
CA TYR A 146 -30.40 -9.18 -11.57
C TYR A 146 -30.70 -10.10 -12.76
N PHE A 147 -29.71 -10.44 -13.58
CA PHE A 147 -29.94 -11.24 -14.79
C PHE A 147 -30.38 -12.66 -14.49
N ILE A 148 -30.03 -13.18 -13.32
CA ILE A 148 -30.44 -14.51 -12.84
C ILE A 148 -31.75 -14.42 -12.05
N SER A 149 -31.82 -13.49 -11.10
CA SER A 149 -32.93 -13.43 -10.14
C SER A 149 -34.15 -12.64 -10.62
N ARG A 150 -33.98 -11.78 -11.63
CA ARG A 150 -34.96 -10.78 -12.10
C ARG A 150 -35.52 -9.87 -10.99
N LYS A 151 -34.82 -9.75 -9.85
CA LYS A 151 -35.21 -8.91 -8.72
C LYS A 151 -34.41 -7.61 -8.69
N MET A 152 -35.11 -6.46 -8.69
CA MET A 152 -34.48 -5.13 -8.57
C MET A 152 -33.81 -4.87 -7.23
N LEU A 153 -34.09 -5.70 -6.21
CA LEU A 153 -33.46 -5.59 -4.90
C LEU A 153 -31.93 -5.62 -4.99
N PHE A 154 -31.35 -6.50 -5.82
CA PHE A 154 -29.90 -6.67 -5.88
C PHE A 154 -29.20 -5.47 -6.52
N PRO A 155 -29.61 -4.94 -7.69
CA PRO A 155 -29.05 -3.68 -8.20
C PRO A 155 -29.22 -2.50 -7.26
N VAL A 156 -30.31 -2.40 -6.51
CA VAL A 156 -30.51 -1.31 -5.55
C VAL A 156 -29.47 -1.35 -4.43
N ILE A 157 -29.27 -2.52 -3.82
CA ILE A 157 -28.21 -2.71 -2.81
C ILE A 157 -26.83 -2.48 -3.44
N GLY A 158 -26.64 -2.95 -4.68
CA GLY A 158 -25.42 -2.73 -5.45
C GLY A 158 -25.10 -1.25 -5.66
N ILE A 159 -26.09 -0.42 -6.01
CA ILE A 159 -25.91 1.03 -6.13
C ILE A 159 -25.47 1.65 -4.81
N VAL A 160 -26.08 1.27 -3.69
CA VAL A 160 -25.70 1.78 -2.36
C VAL A 160 -24.25 1.41 -2.04
N ALA A 161 -23.86 0.15 -2.28
CA ALA A 161 -22.49 -0.29 -2.12
C ALA A 161 -21.53 0.47 -3.06
N GLY A 162 -21.90 0.67 -4.32
CA GLY A 162 -21.08 1.35 -5.31
C GLY A 162 -20.87 2.83 -5.00
N ILE A 163 -21.91 3.52 -4.50
CA ILE A 163 -21.79 4.90 -4.02
C ILE A 163 -20.86 4.95 -2.80
N ALA A 164 -21.05 4.05 -1.82
CA ALA A 164 -20.17 3.99 -0.66
C ALA A 164 -18.70 3.71 -1.04
N GLY A 165 -18.49 2.81 -2.00
CA GLY A 165 -17.17 2.48 -2.54
C GLY A 165 -16.52 3.68 -3.24
N ALA A 166 -17.25 4.35 -4.12
CA ALA A 166 -16.78 5.55 -4.81
C ALA A 166 -16.43 6.68 -3.82
N LEU A 167 -17.28 6.93 -2.82
CA LEU A 167 -17.01 7.94 -1.78
C LEU A 167 -15.76 7.59 -0.96
N THR A 168 -15.56 6.32 -0.62
CA THR A 168 -14.39 5.86 0.13
C THR A 168 -13.11 6.01 -0.68
N ALA A 169 -13.14 5.63 -1.97
CA ALA A 169 -12.02 5.82 -2.89
C ALA A 169 -11.68 7.31 -3.11
N ILE A 170 -12.69 8.18 -3.26
CA ILE A 170 -12.50 9.64 -3.37
C ILE A 170 -11.92 10.20 -2.06
N ALA A 171 -12.39 9.73 -0.89
CA ALA A 171 -11.82 10.14 0.39
C ALA A 171 -10.35 9.72 0.53
N GLY A 172 -9.97 8.56 -0.01
CA GLY A 172 -8.58 8.14 -0.15
C GLY A 172 -7.77 9.00 -1.13
N PHE A 173 -8.40 9.68 -2.08
CA PHE A 173 -7.68 10.62 -2.95
C PHE A 173 -7.36 11.96 -2.27
N ILE A 174 -8.26 12.44 -1.42
CA ILE A 174 -8.19 13.79 -0.82
C ILE A 174 -7.35 13.81 0.47
N ARG A 175 -7.27 12.70 1.20
CA ARG A 175 -6.57 12.58 2.49
C ARG A 175 -5.46 11.54 2.44
#